data_AF-A0A165KBG6-F1
#
_entry.id   AF-A0A165KBG6-F1
#
_cell.length_a   1.000
_cell.length_b   1.000
_cell.length_c   1.000
_cell.angle_alpha   90.00
_cell.angle_beta   90.00
_cell.angle_gamma   90.00
#
_symmetry.space_group_name_H-M   'P 1'
#
loop_
_entity.id
_entity.type
_entity.pdbx_description
1 polymer ?
#
loop_
_entity_poly.entity_id
_entity_poly.type
_entity_poly.pdbx_seq_one_letter_code
_entity_poly.pdbx_strand_id
1 'polypeptide(L)'
;MSIHTAETIQNEVSDTTDQLVSFVSDILTPGSSLRPQFLLALDVVLGFLFFVFVSLFLLTWSLHFLVLMVIVVGLWGSIKFFVAELAKTEGPAPHPGPSIKEATESKKEQ
;
A
#
# COMPACT_ATOMS: atom_id res chain seq x y z
N MET A 1 16.94 45.79 1.38
CA MET A 1 15.68 45.00 1.28
C MET A 1 15.91 43.92 0.24
N SER A 2 15.45 42.69 0.49
CA SER A 2 15.45 41.51 -0.42
C SER A 2 16.57 40.46 -0.31
N ILE A 3 16.94 40.02 0.91
CA ILE A 3 17.72 38.76 1.07
C ILE A 3 17.03 37.67 1.91
N HIS A 4 15.96 37.98 2.65
CA HIS A 4 15.27 36.99 3.49
C HIS A 4 14.29 36.07 2.75
N THR A 5 14.05 36.26 1.45
CA THR A 5 13.07 35.46 0.69
C THR A 5 13.70 34.28 -0.05
N ALA A 6 15.02 34.25 -0.25
CA ALA A 6 15.68 33.18 -1.01
C ALA A 6 16.06 31.96 -0.16
N GLU A 7 16.46 32.14 1.11
CA GLU A 7 16.92 31.03 1.96
C GLU A 7 15.79 30.13 2.46
N THR A 8 14.58 30.68 2.68
CA THR A 8 13.41 29.89 3.11
C THR A 8 12.95 28.87 2.07
N ILE A 9 13.01 29.22 0.78
CA ILE A 9 12.58 28.33 -0.31
C ILE A 9 13.56 27.16 -0.51
N GLN A 10 14.86 27.37 -0.28
CA GLN A 10 15.85 26.30 -0.46
C GLN A 10 15.79 25.27 0.68
N ASN A 11 15.46 25.69 1.90
CA ASN A 11 15.40 24.78 3.05
C ASN A 11 14.16 23.86 3.01
N GLU A 12 13.02 24.32 2.50
CA GLU A 12 11.82 23.47 2.32
C GLU A 12 11.97 22.42 1.21
N VAL A 13 12.64 22.77 0.11
CA VAL A 13 12.84 21.85 -1.03
C VAL A 13 13.88 20.78 -0.70
N SER A 14 14.91 21.10 0.08
CA SER A 14 15.87 20.10 0.57
C SER A 14 15.18 19.11 1.50
N ASP A 15 14.42 19.58 2.50
CA ASP A 15 13.73 18.72 3.47
C ASP A 15 12.78 17.71 2.79
N THR A 16 12.02 18.16 1.78
CA THR A 16 11.13 17.28 1.00
C THR A 16 11.92 16.22 0.22
N THR A 17 13.05 16.60 -0.36
CA THR A 17 13.89 15.69 -1.16
C THR A 17 14.60 14.67 -0.27
N ASP A 18 15.13 15.10 0.87
CA ASP A 18 15.79 14.25 1.87
C ASP A 18 14.80 13.24 2.48
N GLN A 19 13.57 13.67 2.72
CA GLN A 19 12.48 12.76 3.10
C GLN A 19 12.21 11.72 2.00
N LEU A 20 12.06 12.11 0.74
CA LEU A 20 11.82 11.15 -0.36
C LEU A 20 12.97 10.14 -0.51
N VAL A 21 14.22 10.57 -0.40
CA VAL A 21 15.40 9.69 -0.50
C VAL A 21 15.46 8.70 0.67
N SER A 22 15.13 9.14 1.89
CA SER A 22 15.03 8.24 3.04
C SER A 22 13.86 7.27 2.90
N PHE A 23 12.69 7.70 2.39
CA PHE A 23 11.57 6.81 2.07
C PHE A 23 11.92 5.74 1.01
N VAL A 24 12.68 6.10 -0.04
CA VAL A 24 13.14 5.14 -1.05
C VAL A 24 14.14 4.16 -0.46
N SER A 25 15.05 4.63 0.40
CA SER A 25 16.04 3.78 1.07
C SER A 25 15.39 2.79 2.05
N ASP A 26 14.34 3.23 2.73
CA ASP A 26 13.55 2.40 3.66
C ASP A 26 12.66 1.40 2.90
N ILE A 27 12.17 1.75 1.70
CA ILE A 27 11.48 0.82 0.76
C ILE A 27 12.40 -0.30 0.26
N LEU A 28 13.69 -0.02 0.08
CA LEU A 28 14.68 -1.00 -0.41
C LEU A 28 15.25 -1.90 0.70
N THR A 29 14.93 -1.62 1.97
CA THR A 29 15.30 -2.48 3.08
C THR A 29 14.46 -3.77 3.01
N PRO A 30 15.07 -4.97 3.03
CA PRO A 30 14.35 -6.23 2.85
C PRO A 30 13.29 -6.41 3.94
N GLY A 31 12.01 -6.43 3.54
CA GLY A 31 10.84 -6.53 4.43
C GLY A 31 9.87 -5.34 4.42
N SER A 32 10.23 -4.19 3.81
CA SER A 32 9.34 -3.01 3.78
C SER A 32 8.16 -3.12 2.80
N SER A 33 8.04 -4.21 2.05
CA SER A 33 6.94 -4.47 1.11
C SER A 33 5.58 -4.71 1.79
N LEU A 34 5.55 -4.95 3.10
CA LEU A 34 4.30 -5.07 3.89
C LEU A 34 3.82 -3.74 4.51
N ARG A 35 4.53 -2.62 4.32
CA ARG A 35 4.09 -1.35 4.93
C ARG A 35 2.91 -0.73 4.16
N PRO A 36 1.86 -0.22 4.85
CA PRO A 36 0.66 0.34 4.22
C PRO A 36 0.94 1.48 3.22
N GLN A 37 2.04 2.19 3.40
CA GLN A 37 2.45 3.30 2.54
C GLN A 37 2.86 2.84 1.13
N PHE A 38 3.51 1.68 1.00
CA PHE A 38 3.87 1.12 -0.30
C PHE A 38 2.63 0.73 -1.11
N LEU A 39 1.65 0.11 -0.44
CA LEU A 39 0.38 -0.25 -1.07
C LEU A 39 -0.39 0.99 -1.55
N LEU A 40 -0.38 2.08 -0.78
CA LEU A 40 -0.97 3.35 -1.19
C LEU A 40 -0.28 3.91 -2.44
N ALA A 41 1.05 3.92 -2.47
CA ALA A 41 1.80 4.39 -3.63
C ALA A 41 1.48 3.54 -4.88
N LEU A 42 1.40 2.22 -4.73
CA LEU A 42 1.06 1.30 -5.80
C LEU A 42 -0.37 1.52 -6.33
N ASP A 43 -1.33 1.75 -5.43
CA ASP A 43 -2.73 2.09 -5.75
C ASP A 43 -2.81 3.40 -6.56
N VAL A 44 -2.09 4.43 -6.14
CA VAL A 44 -1.99 5.72 -6.85
C VAL A 44 -1.40 5.53 -8.25
N VAL A 45 -0.32 4.75 -8.39
CA VAL A 45 0.32 4.50 -9.70
C VAL A 45 -0.60 3.70 -10.62
N LEU A 46 -1.28 2.66 -10.12
CA LEU A 46 -2.24 1.87 -10.90
C LEU A 46 -3.46 2.70 -11.30
N GLY A 47 -3.99 3.52 -10.40
CA GLY A 47 -5.09 4.45 -10.69
C GLY A 47 -4.70 5.50 -11.73
N PHE A 48 -3.49 6.05 -11.65
CA PHE A 48 -2.96 6.96 -12.66
C PHE A 48 -2.81 6.30 -14.02
N LEU A 49 -2.26 5.08 -14.07
CA LEU A 49 -2.13 4.32 -15.31
C LEU A 49 -3.49 3.96 -15.92
N PHE A 50 -4.45 3.57 -15.08
CA PHE A 50 -5.83 3.35 -15.50
C PHE A 50 -6.44 4.61 -16.11
N PHE A 51 -6.24 5.77 -15.47
CA PHE A 51 -6.71 7.05 -15.98
C PHE A 51 -6.11 7.37 -17.35
N VAL A 52 -4.81 7.11 -17.55
CA VAL A 52 -4.15 7.23 -18.86
C VAL A 52 -4.82 6.31 -19.89
N PHE A 53 -5.06 5.04 -19.55
CA PHE A 53 -5.75 4.12 -20.45
C PHE A 53 -7.18 4.53 -20.78
N VAL A 54 -7.95 5.07 -19.82
CA VAL A 54 -9.30 5.62 -20.07
C VAL A 54 -9.21 6.80 -21.05
N SER A 55 -8.26 7.71 -20.83
CA SER A 55 -8.07 8.88 -21.70
C SER A 55 -7.69 8.46 -23.13
N LEU A 56 -6.82 7.47 -23.29
CA LEU A 56 -6.44 6.92 -24.60
C LEU A 56 -7.57 6.13 -25.27
N PHE A 57 -8.36 5.39 -24.48
CA PHE A 57 -9.51 4.63 -24.99
C PHE A 57 -10.56 5.55 -25.63
N LEU A 58 -10.85 6.69 -25.01
CA LEU A 58 -11.76 7.70 -25.56
C LEU A 58 -11.24 8.29 -26.89
N LEU A 59 -9.92 8.40 -27.04
CA LEU A 59 -9.30 8.95 -28.25
C LEU A 59 -9.24 7.94 -29.41
N THR A 60 -8.94 6.67 -29.12
CA THR A 60 -8.62 5.66 -30.16
C THR A 60 -9.74 4.67 -30.43
N TRP A 61 -10.71 4.50 -29.51
CA TRP A 61 -11.82 3.53 -29.63
C TRP A 61 -11.36 2.09 -29.94
N SER A 62 -10.16 1.73 -29.50
CA SER A 62 -9.54 0.43 -29.79
C SER A 62 -9.74 -0.56 -28.65
N LEU A 63 -10.13 -1.79 -29.01
CA LEU A 63 -10.28 -2.91 -28.11
C LEU A 63 -8.97 -3.28 -27.38
N HIS A 64 -7.81 -2.87 -27.91
CA HIS A 64 -6.52 -3.08 -27.26
C HIS A 64 -6.45 -2.41 -25.87
N PHE A 65 -6.99 -1.20 -25.75
CA PHE A 65 -7.02 -0.48 -24.48
C PHE A 65 -8.00 -1.09 -23.47
N LEU A 66 -9.07 -1.75 -23.95
CA LEU A 66 -9.99 -2.49 -23.09
C LEU A 66 -9.27 -3.65 -22.38
N VAL A 67 -8.44 -4.40 -23.11
CA VAL A 67 -7.65 -5.51 -22.54
C VAL A 67 -6.66 -4.99 -21.51
N LEU A 68 -5.93 -3.92 -21.82
CA LEU A 68 -4.99 -3.28 -20.89
C LEU A 68 -5.70 -2.79 -19.62
N MET A 69 -6.90 -2.23 -19.75
CA MET A 69 -7.72 -1.79 -18.63
C MET A 69 -8.10 -2.95 -17.70
N VAL A 70 -8.54 -4.09 -18.26
CA VAL A 70 -8.87 -5.30 -17.48
C VAL A 70 -7.64 -5.85 -16.76
N ILE A 71 -6.47 -5.85 -17.40
CA ILE A 71 -5.22 -6.31 -16.78
C ILE A 71 -4.86 -5.41 -15.58
N VAL A 72 -4.99 -4.08 -15.69
CA VAL A 72 -4.72 -3.16 -14.57
C VAL A 72 -5.65 -3.44 -13.38
N VAL A 73 -6.96 -3.61 -13.63
CA VAL A 73 -7.93 -3.93 -12.58
C VAL A 73 -7.68 -5.31 -11.98
N GLY A 74 -7.33 -6.30 -12.81
CA GLY A 74 -6.97 -7.64 -12.35
C GLY A 74 -5.71 -7.63 -11.47
N LEU A 75 -4.72 -6.82 -11.83
CA LEU A 75 -3.51 -6.64 -11.04
C LEU A 75 -3.82 -5.98 -9.69
N TRP A 76 -4.66 -4.93 -9.69
CA TRP A 76 -5.15 -4.29 -8.47
C TRP A 76 -5.82 -5.30 -7.54
N GLY A 77 -6.75 -6.11 -8.07
CA GLY A 77 -7.41 -7.17 -7.30
C GLY A 77 -6.42 -8.19 -6.73
N SER A 78 -5.44 -8.63 -7.52
CA SER A 78 -4.41 -9.58 -7.07
C SER A 78 -3.56 -9.03 -5.93
N ILE A 79 -3.24 -7.72 -5.94
CA ILE A 79 -2.52 -7.06 -4.85
C ILE A 79 -3.38 -7.01 -3.58
N LYS A 80 -4.64 -6.58 -3.68
CA LYS A 80 -5.55 -6.53 -2.52
C LYS A 80 -5.74 -7.90 -1.89
N PHE A 81 -5.87 -8.94 -2.71
CA PHE A 81 -5.96 -10.33 -2.26
C PHE A 81 -4.69 -10.75 -1.53
N PHE A 82 -3.50 -10.46 -2.10
CA PHE A 82 -2.22 -10.80 -1.47
C PHE A 82 -2.05 -10.12 -0.09
N VAL A 83 -2.45 -8.85 0.05
CA VAL A 83 -2.42 -8.12 1.32
C VAL A 83 -3.37 -8.72 2.35
N ALA A 84 -4.59 -9.06 1.93
CA ALA A 84 -5.57 -9.70 2.81
C ALA A 84 -5.09 -11.07 3.29
N GLU A 85 -4.41 -11.83 2.42
CA GLU A 85 -3.82 -13.11 2.76
C GLU A 85 -2.65 -12.96 3.76
N LEU A 86 -1.77 -11.97 3.53
CA LEU A 86 -0.68 -11.67 4.46
C LEU A 86 -1.20 -11.27 5.85
N ALA A 87 -2.20 -10.39 5.92
CA ALA A 87 -2.82 -9.97 7.18
C ALA A 87 -3.49 -11.14 7.93
N LYS A 88 -3.91 -12.18 7.22
CA LYS A 88 -4.49 -13.39 7.80
C LYS A 88 -3.42 -14.35 8.33
N THR A 89 -2.24 -14.37 7.70
CA THR A 89 -1.08 -15.15 8.16
C THR A 89 -0.29 -14.47 9.27
N GLU A 90 -0.32 -13.14 9.37
CA GLU A 90 0.17 -12.36 10.53
C GLU A 90 -0.80 -12.42 11.71
N GLY A 91 -1.24 -13.65 12.02
CA GLY A 91 -2.22 -13.95 13.05
C GLY A 91 -1.97 -13.16 14.34
N PRO A 92 -3.05 -12.75 15.02
CA PRO A 92 -3.01 -11.87 16.18
C PRO A 92 -1.89 -12.28 17.14
N ALA A 93 -0.96 -11.35 17.38
CA ALA A 93 0.05 -11.52 18.40
C ALA A 93 -0.67 -11.91 19.72
N PRO A 94 -0.25 -13.00 20.37
CA PRO A 94 -0.88 -13.51 21.58
C PRO A 94 -0.87 -12.45 22.68
N HIS A 95 -2.04 -12.08 23.20
CA HIS A 95 -2.08 -11.47 24.53
C HIS A 95 -1.90 -12.57 25.58
N PRO A 96 -0.88 -12.49 26.46
CA PRO A 96 -0.73 -13.38 27.60
C PRO A 96 -1.70 -12.91 28.70
N GLY A 97 -2.76 -13.67 28.91
CA GLY A 97 -3.68 -13.46 30.03
C GLY A 97 -4.63 -14.66 30.11
N PRO A 98 -4.65 -15.40 31.23
CA PRO A 98 -5.41 -16.64 31.32
C PRO A 98 -6.90 -16.32 31.48
N SER A 99 -7.64 -16.24 30.38
CA SER A 99 -9.08 -16.48 30.43
C SER A 99 -9.34 -17.95 30.13
N ILE A 100 -9.22 -18.73 31.20
CA ILE A 100 -9.85 -20.04 31.38
C ILE A 100 -11.36 -19.86 31.17
N LYS A 101 -11.82 -20.01 29.93
CA LYS A 101 -13.19 -20.34 29.48
C LYS A 101 -12.98 -20.82 28.03
N GLU A 102 -12.97 -22.09 27.66
CA GLU A 102 -14.07 -23.03 27.77
C GLU A 102 -13.59 -24.36 27.13
N ALA A 103 -12.81 -25.12 27.89
CA ALA A 103 -12.50 -26.53 27.59
C ALA A 103 -12.14 -27.22 28.91
N THR A 104 -13.10 -27.27 29.82
CA THR A 104 -13.20 -28.34 30.81
C THR A 104 -14.53 -29.00 30.50
N GLU A 105 -14.48 -30.06 29.70
CA GLU A 105 -14.47 -31.41 30.24
C GLU A 105 -15.86 -31.80 30.76
N SER A 106 -16.64 -32.28 29.79
CA SER A 106 -17.55 -33.40 30.00
C SER A 106 -16.82 -34.54 30.73
N LYS A 107 -16.79 -34.51 32.08
CA LYS A 107 -16.79 -35.69 32.98
C LYS A 107 -16.76 -35.30 34.47
N LYS A 108 -17.90 -34.94 35.07
CA LYS A 108 -18.21 -35.34 36.46
C LYS A 108 -19.70 -35.25 36.76
N GLU A 109 -20.32 -36.42 36.83
CA GLU A 109 -21.28 -36.82 37.85
C GLU A 109 -22.19 -35.72 38.44
N GLN A 110 -23.42 -35.64 37.94
CA GLN A 110 -24.64 -35.81 38.74
C GLN A 110 -25.78 -36.28 37.84
#